data_AF-A0A9E5CGQ8-F1
#
_entry.id   AF-A0A9E5CGQ8-F1
#
_cell.length_a   1.000
_cell.length_b   1.000
_cell.length_c   1.000
_cell.angle_alpha   90.00
_cell.angle_beta   90.00
_cell.angle_gamma   90.00
#
_symmetry.space_group_name_H-M   'P 1'
#
loop_
_entity.id
_entity.type
_entity.pdbx_description
1 polymer ?
#
loop_
_entity_poly.entity_id
_entity_poly.type
_entity_poly.pdbx_seq_one_letter_code
_entity_poly.pdbx_strand_id
1 'polypeptide(L)'
;MFLVDGTPGGVSTAEIINWTGTVTVAPRNQLPDLSKRDEVSRTGVYFIVGPDPKDEIRSMVYVGEGDNVLNRLGSHNRDPKKDFWTRAVIVTSKDDNLTKSHVRYLESKLILSALESGRSTVMNETAPDPPRLPEPDVADMDYFLDQIRLVLPTLGFDFLQPRIATPTGSQSEVARVEFVLDKVGVHATAIERGAEFIVLEGSTARKKGTTSWVNFRRRRQLLVEDGTLIDTPDTNYYKFTRDTAFNSPSSAASCVLANNTNGRDSWKVSSTGESYGKWQDRQLESARS
;
A
#
# COMPACT_ATOMS: atom_id res chain seq x y z
N MET A 1 -1.10 -20.00 3.77
CA MET A 1 -1.22 -19.16 4.97
C MET A 1 -1.75 -20.04 6.09
N PHE A 2 -1.13 -19.96 7.26
CA PHE A 2 -1.49 -20.69 8.47
C PHE A 2 -1.72 -19.70 9.61
N LEU A 3 -2.87 -19.78 10.29
CA LEU A 3 -3.17 -18.99 11.49
C LEU A 3 -2.65 -19.76 12.70
N VAL A 4 -1.69 -19.19 13.42
CA VAL A 4 -0.99 -19.91 14.49
C VAL A 4 -1.89 -20.17 15.70
N ASP A 5 -2.72 -19.20 16.05
CA ASP A 5 -3.64 -19.23 17.19
C ASP A 5 -5.10 -19.45 16.79
N GLY A 6 -5.36 -19.74 15.50
CA GLY A 6 -6.71 -19.84 14.94
C GLY A 6 -7.51 -18.53 14.99
N THR A 7 -6.90 -17.41 15.38
CA THR A 7 -7.57 -16.13 15.57
C THR A 7 -7.32 -15.22 14.37
N PRO A 8 -8.35 -14.72 13.69
CA PRO A 8 -8.20 -13.69 12.67
C PRO A 8 -7.50 -12.44 13.27
N GLY A 9 -6.33 -12.09 12.74
CA GLY A 9 -5.54 -10.95 13.22
C GLY A 9 -4.47 -11.27 14.27
N GLY A 10 -4.34 -12.54 14.67
CA GLY A 10 -3.24 -13.02 15.52
C GLY A 10 -1.94 -13.29 14.75
N VAL A 11 -1.04 -14.05 15.36
CA VAL A 11 0.20 -14.49 14.69
C VAL A 11 -0.16 -15.38 13.51
N SER A 12 0.38 -15.07 12.33
CA SER A 12 0.16 -15.85 11.12
C SER A 12 1.46 -16.07 10.37
N THR A 13 1.56 -17.23 9.71
CA THR A 13 2.74 -17.60 8.93
C THR A 13 2.32 -17.92 7.50
N ALA A 14 3.13 -17.52 6.53
CA ALA A 14 2.93 -17.77 5.12
C ALA A 14 4.22 -18.26 4.47
N GLU A 15 4.05 -19.19 3.54
CA GLU A 15 5.11 -19.88 2.83
C GLU A 15 4.67 -20.10 1.39
N ILE A 16 5.63 -20.15 0.47
CA ILE A 16 5.40 -20.48 -0.94
C ILE A 16 6.04 -21.86 -1.20
N ILE A 17 5.33 -22.71 -1.94
CA ILE A 17 5.83 -24.03 -2.32
C ILE A 17 7.11 -23.84 -3.15
N ASN A 18 8.17 -24.59 -2.82
CA ASN A 18 9.50 -24.52 -3.43
C ASN A 18 10.29 -23.21 -3.17
N TRP A 19 9.87 -22.40 -2.19
CA TRP A 19 10.66 -21.28 -1.68
C TRP A 19 11.11 -21.56 -0.24
N THR A 20 12.36 -21.25 0.07
CA THR A 20 12.95 -21.46 1.41
C THR A 20 12.55 -20.37 2.41
N GLY A 21 11.98 -19.26 1.93
CA GLY A 21 11.54 -18.16 2.79
C GLY A 21 10.26 -18.48 3.55
N THR A 22 10.17 -17.91 4.75
CA THR A 22 9.00 -17.96 5.62
C THR A 22 8.65 -16.55 6.04
N VAL A 23 7.36 -16.19 5.93
CA VAL A 23 6.87 -14.88 6.35
C VAL A 23 6.01 -15.04 7.59
N THR A 24 6.37 -14.39 8.68
CA THR A 24 5.59 -14.38 9.93
C THR A 24 5.07 -12.97 10.19
N VAL A 25 3.78 -12.84 10.43
CA VAL A 25 3.11 -11.58 10.74
C VAL A 25 2.57 -11.66 12.16
N ALA A 26 2.80 -10.60 12.95
CA ALA A 26 2.28 -10.52 14.30
C ALA A 26 1.88 -9.09 14.66
N PRO A 27 0.79 -8.89 15.42
CA PRO A 27 0.49 -7.59 16.01
C PRO A 27 1.47 -7.29 17.17
N ARG A 28 1.74 -6.01 17.41
CA ARG A 28 2.73 -5.55 18.41
C ARG A 28 2.45 -6.08 19.82
N ASN A 29 1.17 -6.18 20.20
CA ASN A 29 0.75 -6.69 21.51
C ASN A 29 1.00 -8.20 21.68
N GLN A 30 1.22 -8.95 20.60
CA GLN A 30 1.56 -10.38 20.62
C GLN A 30 3.07 -10.64 20.44
N LEU A 31 3.94 -9.62 20.57
CA LEU A 31 5.38 -9.83 20.64
C LEU A 31 5.82 -10.90 21.65
N PRO A 32 5.21 -11.00 22.87
CA PRO A 32 5.57 -12.06 23.80
C PRO A 32 5.28 -13.46 23.25
N ASP A 33 4.19 -13.65 22.52
CA ASP A 33 3.86 -14.95 21.90
C ASP A 33 4.74 -15.23 20.69
N LEU A 34 5.06 -14.19 19.91
CA LEU A 34 6.02 -14.27 18.81
C LEU A 34 7.42 -14.69 19.30
N SER A 35 7.83 -14.22 20.48
CA SER A 35 9.14 -14.53 21.07
C SER A 35 9.37 -16.01 21.41
N LYS A 36 8.30 -16.79 21.49
CA LYS A 36 8.35 -18.24 21.74
C LYS A 36 8.66 -19.06 20.48
N ARG A 37 8.78 -18.39 19.32
CA ARG A 37 8.99 -19.03 18.01
C ARG A 37 10.45 -18.94 17.60
N ASP A 38 11.02 -20.06 17.17
CA ASP A 38 12.44 -20.11 16.83
C ASP A 38 12.74 -19.32 15.55
N GLU A 39 11.81 -19.28 14.59
CA GLU A 39 12.03 -18.63 13.30
C GLU A 39 12.24 -17.12 13.39
N VAL A 40 11.77 -16.45 14.44
CA VAL A 40 11.97 -14.99 14.62
C VAL A 40 13.30 -14.65 15.27
N SER A 41 14.00 -15.66 15.80
CA SER A 41 15.34 -15.50 16.34
C SER A 41 16.43 -15.68 15.27
N ARG A 42 16.06 -16.02 14.04
CA ARG A 42 16.95 -16.24 12.90
C ARG A 42 17.38 -14.94 12.23
N THR A 43 18.40 -15.06 11.39
CA THR A 43 18.83 -14.00 10.47
C THR A 43 17.73 -13.73 9.45
N GLY A 44 17.34 -12.47 9.31
CA GLY A 44 16.28 -12.09 8.37
C GLY A 44 16.10 -10.58 8.21
N VAL A 45 15.10 -10.26 7.40
CA VAL A 45 14.59 -8.90 7.23
C VAL A 45 13.20 -8.80 7.85
N TYR A 46 12.82 -7.60 8.27
CA TYR A 46 11.52 -7.36 8.85
C TYR A 46 10.99 -5.97 8.47
N PHE A 47 9.68 -5.84 8.58
CA PHE A 47 8.93 -4.61 8.43
C PHE A 47 8.19 -4.35 9.73
N ILE A 48 8.24 -3.12 10.22
CA ILE A 48 7.27 -2.65 11.22
C ILE A 48 6.36 -1.63 10.53
N VAL A 49 5.05 -1.85 10.69
CA VAL A 49 4.01 -1.15 9.94
C VAL A 49 3.00 -0.57 10.92
N GLY A 50 2.57 0.66 10.68
CA GLY A 50 1.54 1.32 11.47
C GLY A 50 0.80 2.39 10.67
N PRO A 51 -0.30 2.92 11.22
CA PRO A 51 -1.02 4.01 10.58
C PRO A 51 -0.13 5.26 10.51
N ASP A 52 -0.21 6.00 9.40
CA ASP A 52 0.40 7.33 9.33
C ASP A 52 -0.54 8.36 9.98
N PRO A 53 -0.18 8.99 11.12
CA PRO A 53 -0.98 10.08 11.68
C PRO A 53 -1.07 11.26 10.71
N LYS A 54 -0.20 11.29 9.69
CA LYS A 54 -0.14 12.27 8.63
C LYS A 54 -0.87 11.92 7.34
N ASP A 55 -1.35 10.70 7.19
CA ASP A 55 -2.08 10.30 6.00
C ASP A 55 -2.97 9.12 6.36
N GLU A 56 -4.29 9.34 6.37
CA GLU A 56 -5.28 8.31 6.73
C GLU A 56 -5.30 7.11 5.75
N ILE A 57 -4.55 7.18 4.65
CA ILE A 57 -4.53 6.17 3.60
C ILE A 57 -3.16 5.50 3.46
N ARG A 58 -2.07 6.23 3.74
CA ARG A 58 -0.74 5.62 3.78
C ARG A 58 -0.49 4.99 5.15
N SER A 59 0.20 3.86 5.12
CA SER A 59 0.83 3.33 6.33
C SER A 59 2.25 3.88 6.44
N MET A 60 2.74 4.04 7.67
CA MET A 60 4.16 4.19 7.94
C MET A 60 4.82 2.82 7.92
N VAL A 61 5.96 2.71 7.25
CA VAL A 61 6.72 1.47 7.12
C VAL A 61 8.18 1.73 7.46
N TYR A 62 8.76 0.88 8.28
CA TYR A 62 10.21 0.82 8.47
C TYR A 62 10.69 -0.59 8.11
N VAL A 63 11.72 -0.66 7.29
CA VAL A 63 12.42 -1.90 6.92
C VAL A 63 13.68 -2.02 7.77
N GLY A 64 13.95 -3.21 8.29
CA GLY A 64 15.18 -3.48 9.00
C GLY A 64 15.70 -4.88 8.76
N GLU A 65 16.98 -5.10 9.04
CA GLU A 65 17.57 -6.44 9.14
C GLU A 65 18.08 -6.75 10.56
N GLY A 66 18.28 -8.04 10.83
CA GLY A 66 19.06 -8.49 11.98
C GLY A 66 19.47 -9.96 11.87
N ASP A 67 20.61 -10.30 12.49
CA ASP A 67 21.02 -11.69 12.73
C ASP A 67 20.09 -12.41 13.73
N ASN A 68 19.39 -11.62 14.55
CA ASN A 68 18.27 -12.05 15.36
C ASN A 68 17.17 -10.98 15.26
N VAL A 69 16.12 -11.27 14.49
CA VAL A 69 15.04 -10.31 14.24
C VAL A 69 14.28 -9.96 15.53
N LEU A 70 14.06 -10.92 16.42
CA LEU A 70 13.37 -10.71 17.69
C LEU A 70 14.05 -9.64 18.56
N ASN A 71 15.39 -9.67 18.67
CA ASN A 71 16.16 -8.67 19.42
C ASN A 71 15.99 -7.26 18.83
N ARG A 72 15.93 -7.16 17.50
CA ARG A 72 15.67 -5.89 16.80
C ARG A 72 14.26 -5.39 17.08
N LEU A 73 13.25 -6.24 16.98
CA LEU A 73 11.87 -5.90 17.31
C LEU A 73 11.71 -5.49 18.78
N GLY A 74 12.37 -6.19 19.69
CA GLY A 74 12.40 -5.83 21.11
C GLY A 74 13.05 -4.46 21.37
N SER A 75 14.03 -4.08 20.56
CA SER A 75 14.65 -2.75 20.61
C SER A 75 13.68 -1.67 20.10
N HIS A 76 13.03 -1.90 18.95
CA HIS A 76 12.01 -0.98 18.41
C HIS A 76 10.79 -0.84 19.32
N ASN A 77 10.41 -1.89 20.05
CA ASN A 77 9.29 -1.82 21.00
C ASN A 77 9.55 -0.87 22.18
N ARG A 78 10.82 -0.62 22.51
CA ARG A 78 11.25 0.28 23.60
C ARG A 78 11.65 1.67 23.10
N ASP A 79 11.75 1.88 21.80
CA ASP A 79 12.18 3.15 21.20
C ASP A 79 10.95 4.06 20.97
N PRO A 80 10.85 5.22 21.66
CA PRO A 80 9.74 6.15 21.47
C PRO A 80 9.63 6.69 20.03
N LYS A 81 10.75 6.76 19.28
CA LYS A 81 10.74 7.20 17.88
C LYS A 81 10.06 6.19 16.95
N LYS A 82 9.91 4.94 17.41
CA LYS A 82 9.28 3.84 16.70
C LYS A 82 7.98 3.42 17.38
N ASP A 83 7.26 4.33 18.02
CA ASP A 83 5.99 3.96 18.66
C ASP A 83 4.83 3.79 17.66
N PHE A 84 5.01 4.21 16.40
CA PHE A 84 3.96 4.20 15.38
C PHE A 84 3.45 2.81 15.00
N TRP A 85 4.28 1.76 15.13
CA TRP A 85 3.96 0.47 14.53
C TRP A 85 2.99 -0.34 15.37
N THR A 86 2.11 -1.05 14.67
CA THR A 86 1.07 -1.91 15.24
C THR A 86 1.19 -3.36 14.77
N ARG A 87 1.88 -3.59 13.64
CA ARG A 87 2.14 -4.91 13.06
C ARG A 87 3.61 -5.06 12.69
N ALA A 88 4.15 -6.25 12.90
CA ALA A 88 5.46 -6.66 12.40
C ALA A 88 5.29 -7.74 11.33
N VAL A 89 6.10 -7.67 10.28
CA VAL A 89 6.24 -8.71 9.26
C VAL A 89 7.69 -9.14 9.24
N ILE A 90 7.95 -10.42 9.40
CA ILE A 90 9.28 -10.99 9.55
C ILE A 90 9.48 -11.96 8.40
N VAL A 91 10.60 -11.84 7.69
CA VAL A 91 10.98 -12.75 6.61
C VAL A 91 12.31 -13.38 6.97
N THR A 92 12.28 -14.69 7.18
CA THR A 92 13.46 -15.52 7.49
C THR A 92 13.52 -16.73 6.56
N SER A 93 14.59 -17.51 6.64
CA SER A 93 14.75 -18.76 5.86
C SER A 93 14.55 -19.98 6.76
N LYS A 94 13.97 -21.05 6.22
CA LYS A 94 13.74 -22.32 6.91
C LYS A 94 15.03 -23.05 7.29
N ASP A 95 16.08 -22.87 6.50
CA ASP A 95 17.32 -23.64 6.60
C ASP A 95 18.51 -22.78 7.06
N ASP A 96 18.26 -21.61 7.65
CA ASP A 96 19.30 -20.65 8.11
C ASP A 96 20.31 -20.21 7.01
N ASN A 97 19.92 -20.32 5.74
CA ASN A 97 20.78 -19.99 4.60
C ASN A 97 20.95 -18.47 4.33
N LEU A 98 20.38 -17.60 5.17
CA LEU A 98 20.55 -16.15 5.03
C LEU A 98 21.73 -15.67 5.88
N THR A 99 22.76 -15.16 5.21
CA THR A 99 23.92 -14.52 5.85
C THR A 99 23.64 -13.04 6.13
N LYS A 100 24.51 -12.41 6.92
CA LYS A 100 24.44 -10.96 7.16
C LYS A 100 24.49 -10.14 5.86
N SER A 101 25.31 -10.55 4.90
CA SER A 101 25.42 -9.86 3.61
C SER A 101 24.15 -10.02 2.79
N HIS A 102 23.50 -11.19 2.85
CA HIS A 102 22.21 -11.44 2.19
C HIS A 102 21.10 -10.52 2.73
N VAL A 103 20.94 -10.44 4.05
CA VAL A 103 19.85 -9.61 4.63
C VAL A 103 20.11 -8.11 4.47
N ARG A 104 21.36 -7.66 4.45
CA ARG A 104 21.70 -6.27 4.10
C ARG A 104 21.42 -5.93 2.65
N TYR A 105 21.66 -6.87 1.73
CA TYR A 105 21.28 -6.72 0.32
C TYR A 105 19.76 -6.61 0.18
N LEU A 106 19.02 -7.52 0.81
CA LEU A 106 17.56 -7.49 0.83
C LEU A 106 17.01 -6.20 1.44
N GLU A 107 17.51 -5.77 2.61
CA GLU A 107 17.08 -4.53 3.28
C GLU A 107 17.23 -3.31 2.35
N SER A 108 18.40 -3.16 1.72
CA SER A 108 18.65 -2.07 0.77
C SER A 108 17.61 -2.04 -0.37
N LYS A 109 17.41 -3.19 -1.04
CA LYS A 109 16.46 -3.31 -2.15
C LYS A 109 15.01 -3.13 -1.72
N LEU A 110 14.65 -3.58 -0.52
CA LEU A 110 13.32 -3.44 0.04
C LEU A 110 13.00 -1.99 0.41
N ILE A 111 13.95 -1.26 0.98
CA ILE A 111 13.80 0.19 1.25
C ILE A 111 13.58 0.94 -0.07
N LEU A 112 14.41 0.66 -1.07
CA LEU A 112 14.26 1.26 -2.41
C LEU A 112 12.89 0.97 -3.01
N SER A 113 12.46 -0.29 -2.98
CA SER A 113 11.13 -0.70 -3.48
C SER A 113 9.99 0.02 -2.76
N ALA A 114 10.10 0.18 -1.43
CA ALA A 114 9.11 0.88 -0.63
C ALA A 114 9.05 2.39 -0.96
N LEU A 115 10.20 3.02 -1.17
CA LEU A 115 10.30 4.42 -1.59
C LEU A 115 9.72 4.62 -2.99
N GLU A 116 10.10 3.78 -3.95
CA GLU A 116 9.65 3.83 -5.34
C GLU A 116 8.14 3.56 -5.49
N SER A 117 7.55 2.76 -4.60
CA SER A 117 6.10 2.50 -4.61
C SER A 117 5.26 3.76 -4.40
N GLY A 118 5.74 4.73 -3.60
CA GLY A 118 4.95 5.87 -3.15
C GLY A 118 3.63 5.51 -2.44
N ARG A 119 3.51 4.28 -1.92
CA ARG A 119 2.31 3.75 -1.22
C ARG A 119 2.38 3.86 0.31
N SER A 120 3.56 4.02 0.87
CA SER A 120 3.78 4.17 2.31
C SER A 120 4.71 5.34 2.63
N THR A 121 4.60 5.87 3.85
CA THR A 121 5.59 6.78 4.41
C THR A 121 6.75 5.94 4.97
N VAL A 122 7.87 5.91 4.25
CA VAL A 122 9.06 5.14 4.64
C VAL A 122 9.82 5.88 5.73
N MET A 123 10.08 5.20 6.83
CA MET A 123 10.73 5.76 8.03
C MET A 123 12.23 5.54 8.08
N ASN A 124 12.79 4.84 7.11
CA ASN A 124 14.24 4.74 6.92
C ASN A 124 14.74 6.10 6.41
N GLU A 125 15.70 6.72 7.11
CA GLU A 125 16.25 8.03 6.71
C GLU A 125 16.96 7.96 5.36
N THR A 126 17.65 6.85 5.08
CA THR A 126 18.33 6.55 3.82
C THR A 126 18.29 5.04 3.54
N ALA A 127 18.34 4.67 2.26
CA ALA A 127 18.64 3.29 1.86
C ALA A 127 20.18 3.12 1.86
N PRO A 128 20.74 2.19 2.65
CA PRO A 128 22.17 1.90 2.58
C PRO A 128 22.52 1.28 1.23
N ASP A 129 23.73 1.53 0.72
CA ASP A 129 24.21 0.83 -0.46
C ASP A 129 24.24 -0.68 -0.20
N PRO A 130 23.77 -1.51 -1.15
CA PRO A 130 23.81 -2.94 -0.99
C PRO A 130 25.28 -3.42 -0.93
N PRO A 131 25.60 -4.39 -0.07
CA PRO A 131 26.94 -4.97 -0.05
C PRO A 131 27.23 -5.65 -1.40
N ARG A 132 28.52 -5.76 -1.74
CA ARG A 132 28.94 -6.56 -2.89
C ARG A 132 28.70 -8.04 -2.58
N LEU A 133 27.92 -8.69 -3.44
CA LEU A 133 27.67 -10.12 -3.43
C LEU A 133 28.22 -10.74 -4.73
N PRO A 134 28.67 -12.00 -4.70
CA PRO A 134 28.89 -12.81 -5.90
C PRO A 134 27.63 -12.84 -6.78
N GLU A 135 27.81 -12.97 -8.10
CA GLU A 135 26.71 -13.05 -9.06
C GLU A 135 25.65 -14.13 -8.73
N PRO A 136 26.03 -15.35 -8.30
CA PRO A 136 25.04 -16.35 -7.88
C PRO A 136 24.19 -15.89 -6.69
N ASP A 137 24.83 -15.31 -5.66
CA ASP A 137 24.13 -14.83 -4.47
C ASP A 137 23.20 -13.65 -4.82
N VAL A 138 23.59 -12.79 -5.77
CA VAL A 138 22.71 -11.72 -6.29
C VAL A 138 21.47 -12.31 -6.93
N ALA A 139 21.62 -13.31 -7.80
CA ALA A 139 20.50 -13.96 -8.48
C ALA A 139 19.54 -14.62 -7.47
N ASP A 140 20.08 -15.30 -6.45
CA ASP A 140 19.30 -15.92 -5.38
C ASP A 140 18.55 -14.88 -4.54
N MET A 141 19.20 -13.75 -4.20
CA MET A 141 18.57 -12.69 -3.42
C MET A 141 17.52 -11.91 -4.21
N ASP A 142 17.73 -11.70 -5.51
CA ASP A 142 16.74 -11.07 -6.37
C ASP A 142 15.49 -11.98 -6.52
N TYR A 143 15.68 -13.29 -6.67
CA TYR A 143 14.58 -14.25 -6.63
C TYR A 143 13.85 -14.22 -5.27
N PHE A 144 14.60 -14.19 -4.16
CA PHE A 144 14.04 -14.11 -2.82
C PHE A 144 13.21 -12.82 -2.62
N LEU A 145 13.70 -11.69 -3.13
CA LEU A 145 13.00 -10.41 -3.14
C LEU A 145 11.67 -10.47 -3.92
N ASP A 146 11.66 -11.12 -5.08
CA ASP A 146 10.45 -11.29 -5.88
C ASP A 146 9.39 -12.13 -5.16
N GLN A 147 9.81 -13.17 -4.43
CA GLN A 147 8.89 -13.94 -3.58
C GLN A 147 8.32 -13.10 -2.44
N ILE A 148 9.11 -12.23 -1.80
CA ILE A 148 8.61 -11.28 -0.80
C ILE A 148 7.55 -10.35 -1.43
N ARG A 149 7.84 -9.78 -2.59
CA ARG A 149 6.92 -8.89 -3.31
C ARG A 149 5.61 -9.59 -3.67
N LEU A 150 5.66 -10.88 -3.98
CA LEU A 150 4.49 -11.69 -4.31
C LEU A 150 3.63 -12.00 -3.07
N VAL A 151 4.25 -12.37 -1.95
CA VAL A 151 3.50 -12.83 -0.77
C VAL A 151 2.91 -11.68 0.05
N LEU A 152 3.60 -10.55 0.18
CA LEU A 152 3.15 -9.45 1.05
C LEU A 152 1.73 -8.93 0.75
N PRO A 153 1.31 -8.73 -0.51
CA PRO A 153 -0.05 -8.28 -0.82
C PRO A 153 -1.12 -9.26 -0.32
N THR A 154 -0.83 -10.56 -0.35
CA THR A 154 -1.76 -11.60 0.14
C THR A 154 -1.94 -11.55 1.66
N LEU A 155 -1.01 -10.89 2.37
CA LEU A 155 -1.03 -10.66 3.81
C LEU A 155 -1.57 -9.26 4.18
N GLY A 156 -2.05 -8.50 3.19
CA GLY A 156 -2.58 -7.15 3.35
C GLY A 156 -1.51 -6.06 3.39
N PHE A 157 -0.35 -6.30 2.78
CA PHE A 157 0.76 -5.34 2.72
C PHE A 157 1.15 -5.06 1.27
N ASP A 158 0.83 -3.88 0.77
CA ASP A 158 1.02 -3.48 -0.63
C ASP A 158 2.11 -2.41 -0.82
N PHE A 159 2.87 -2.10 0.24
CA PHE A 159 3.88 -1.04 0.26
C PHE A 159 5.12 -1.31 -0.59
N LEU A 160 5.31 -2.52 -1.13
CA LEU A 160 6.38 -2.85 -2.10
C LEU A 160 5.89 -2.89 -3.54
N GLN A 161 4.58 -2.83 -3.75
CA GLN A 161 4.02 -2.96 -5.08
C GLN A 161 4.25 -1.64 -5.81
N PRO A 162 4.84 -1.67 -7.02
CA PRO A 162 5.08 -0.45 -7.76
C PRO A 162 3.76 0.29 -7.93
N ARG A 163 3.80 1.60 -7.69
CA ARG A 163 2.77 2.48 -8.25
C ARG A 163 2.80 2.21 -9.73
N ILE A 164 1.71 1.70 -10.28
CA ILE A 164 1.67 1.44 -11.71
C ILE A 164 1.73 2.82 -12.38
N ALA A 165 2.94 3.25 -12.74
CA ALA A 165 3.15 4.30 -13.70
C ALA A 165 2.34 3.89 -14.93
N THR A 166 1.42 4.76 -15.34
CA THR A 166 0.69 4.60 -16.58
C THR A 166 1.69 4.29 -17.69
N PRO A 167 1.60 3.14 -18.37
CA PRO A 167 2.28 3.04 -19.64
C PRO A 167 1.64 4.07 -20.56
N THR A 168 2.38 5.12 -20.90
CA THR A 168 2.13 5.94 -22.08
C THR A 168 2.41 5.04 -23.28
N GLY A 169 1.49 4.14 -23.58
CA GLY A 169 1.74 3.07 -24.54
C GLY A 169 0.58 2.09 -24.57
N SER A 170 -0.18 2.18 -25.66
CA SER A 170 -1.25 1.29 -26.08
C SER A 170 -1.01 -0.18 -25.73
N GLN A 171 -1.72 -0.71 -24.73
CA GLN A 171 -1.99 -2.15 -24.64
C GLN A 171 -3.43 -2.41 -24.18
N SER A 172 -4.16 -3.03 -25.11
CA SER A 172 -5.41 -3.80 -24.99
C SER A 172 -6.66 -3.06 -24.52
N GLU A 173 -7.54 -2.78 -25.50
CA GLU A 173 -8.97 -2.46 -25.36
C GLU A 173 -9.76 -3.62 -24.73
N VAL A 174 -9.49 -3.95 -23.47
CA VAL A 174 -10.59 -4.39 -22.62
C VAL A 174 -11.33 -3.11 -22.30
N ALA A 175 -12.58 -2.98 -22.76
CA ALA A 175 -13.40 -1.78 -22.59
C ALA A 175 -13.31 -1.29 -21.14
N ARG A 176 -12.50 -0.25 -20.90
CA ARG A 176 -12.30 0.30 -19.56
C ARG A 176 -13.58 1.02 -19.21
N VAL A 177 -14.27 0.55 -18.19
CA VAL A 177 -15.47 1.21 -17.69
C VAL A 177 -15.02 2.51 -17.05
N GLU A 178 -15.39 3.63 -17.67
CA GLU A 178 -15.16 4.95 -17.13
C GLU A 178 -16.31 5.34 -16.21
N PHE A 179 -15.96 5.96 -15.09
CA PHE A 179 -16.87 6.49 -14.10
C PHE A 179 -16.79 8.01 -14.07
N VAL A 180 -17.93 8.67 -13.98
CA VAL A 180 -18.06 10.12 -13.95
C VAL A 180 -18.71 10.54 -12.65
N LEU A 181 -18.23 11.65 -12.10
CA LEU A 181 -18.84 12.35 -10.98
C LEU A 181 -19.12 13.79 -11.41
N ASP A 182 -20.40 14.06 -11.63
CA ASP A 182 -20.95 15.37 -12.02
C ASP A 182 -21.87 15.91 -10.93
N LYS A 183 -21.30 16.64 -9.97
CA LYS A 183 -22.07 17.22 -8.85
C LYS A 183 -21.48 18.55 -8.41
N VAL A 184 -22.36 19.50 -8.08
CA VAL A 184 -21.98 20.81 -7.52
C VAL A 184 -20.97 21.54 -8.41
N GLY A 185 -21.16 21.45 -9.73
CA GLY A 185 -20.30 22.06 -10.76
C GLY A 185 -18.92 21.43 -10.92
N VAL A 186 -18.62 20.34 -10.20
CA VAL A 186 -17.45 19.50 -10.43
C VAL A 186 -17.76 18.47 -11.51
N HIS A 187 -16.84 18.31 -12.44
CA HIS A 187 -16.76 17.22 -13.42
C HIS A 187 -15.45 16.45 -13.21
N ALA A 188 -15.55 15.18 -12.82
CA ALA A 188 -14.39 14.30 -12.65
C ALA A 188 -14.64 12.95 -13.32
N THR A 189 -13.60 12.40 -13.95
CA THR A 189 -13.61 11.08 -14.57
C THR A 189 -12.63 10.16 -13.86
N ALA A 190 -12.96 8.87 -13.82
CA ALA A 190 -12.17 7.87 -13.12
C ALA A 190 -12.29 6.49 -13.76
N ILE A 191 -11.31 5.63 -13.50
CA ILE A 191 -11.30 4.23 -13.92
C ILE A 191 -10.92 3.32 -12.75
N GLU A 192 -11.37 2.07 -12.81
CA GLU A 192 -10.86 1.02 -11.92
C GLU A 192 -9.74 0.22 -12.58
N ARG A 193 -8.65 0.02 -11.83
CA ARG A 193 -7.56 -0.86 -12.23
C ARG A 193 -7.04 -1.63 -11.03
N GLY A 194 -7.29 -2.94 -11.02
CA GLY A 194 -6.94 -3.78 -9.88
C GLY A 194 -7.74 -3.37 -8.63
N ALA A 195 -7.03 -3.05 -7.54
CA ALA A 195 -7.63 -2.57 -6.29
C ALA A 195 -7.70 -1.04 -6.18
N GLU A 196 -7.26 -0.31 -7.21
CA GLU A 196 -7.18 1.15 -7.20
C GLU A 196 -8.32 1.79 -8.00
N PHE A 197 -8.85 2.89 -7.46
CA PHE A 197 -9.80 3.78 -8.13
C PHE A 197 -9.08 5.05 -8.56
N ILE A 198 -8.84 5.23 -9.85
CA ILE A 198 -7.94 6.26 -10.38
C ILE A 198 -8.76 7.41 -10.94
N VAL A 199 -8.66 8.61 -10.34
CA VAL A 199 -9.22 9.84 -10.92
C VAL A 199 -8.26 10.35 -11.99
N LEU A 200 -8.79 10.57 -13.19
CA LEU A 200 -7.99 10.91 -14.37
C LEU A 200 -7.54 12.37 -14.35
N GLU A 201 -6.38 12.61 -14.97
CA GLU A 201 -5.90 13.96 -15.29
C GLU A 201 -6.99 14.80 -15.97
N GLY A 202 -7.05 16.08 -15.62
CA GLY A 202 -8.02 17.00 -16.19
C GLY A 202 -9.34 17.08 -15.43
N SER A 203 -9.63 16.09 -14.56
CA SER A 203 -10.75 16.14 -13.63
C SER A 203 -10.70 17.38 -12.75
N THR A 204 -11.87 17.89 -12.37
CA THR A 204 -12.00 19.03 -11.45
C THR A 204 -12.33 18.57 -10.03
N ALA A 205 -12.07 19.43 -9.03
CA ALA A 205 -12.42 19.17 -7.64
C ALA A 205 -12.85 20.46 -6.93
N ARG A 206 -13.89 20.41 -6.10
CA ARG A 206 -14.46 21.60 -5.42
C ARG A 206 -13.51 22.21 -4.40
N LYS A 207 -12.96 23.40 -4.62
CA LYS A 207 -11.96 24.03 -3.73
C LYS A 207 -12.42 24.10 -2.27
N LYS A 208 -13.61 24.67 -2.03
CA LYS A 208 -14.17 24.84 -0.68
C LYS A 208 -15.00 23.63 -0.24
N GLY A 209 -14.58 22.97 0.83
CA GLY A 209 -15.33 21.87 1.42
C GLY A 209 -16.49 22.30 2.31
N THR A 210 -17.35 21.35 2.65
CA THR A 210 -18.42 21.57 3.64
C THR A 210 -17.86 21.58 5.06
N THR A 211 -18.53 22.31 5.95
CA THR A 211 -18.12 22.42 7.37
C THR A 211 -18.04 21.06 8.04
N SER A 212 -18.96 20.15 7.70
CA SER A 212 -19.08 18.78 8.22
C SER A 212 -18.15 17.75 7.55
N TRP A 213 -17.37 18.14 6.54
CA TRP A 213 -16.38 17.25 5.94
C TRP A 213 -15.34 16.86 7.00
N VAL A 214 -14.90 15.61 7.10
CA VAL A 214 -13.87 15.25 8.08
C VAL A 214 -12.85 14.31 7.43
N ASN A 215 -13.34 13.31 6.72
CA ASN A 215 -12.53 12.26 6.14
C ASN A 215 -11.70 12.74 4.95
N PHE A 216 -10.46 12.27 4.83
CA PHE A 216 -9.60 12.51 3.65
C PHE A 216 -9.25 13.99 3.36
N ARG A 217 -9.56 14.92 4.29
CA ARG A 217 -9.19 16.34 4.20
C ARG A 217 -7.69 16.52 4.02
N ARG A 218 -6.93 15.80 4.85
CA ARG A 218 -5.48 15.87 4.88
C ARG A 218 -4.85 15.39 3.58
N ARG A 219 -5.32 14.27 3.05
CA ARG A 219 -4.87 13.77 1.75
C ARG A 219 -5.08 14.79 0.64
N ARG A 220 -6.26 15.42 0.61
CA ARG A 220 -6.53 16.45 -0.40
C ARG A 220 -5.59 17.64 -0.27
N GLN A 221 -5.25 18.04 0.97
CA GLN A 221 -4.27 19.09 1.21
C GLN A 221 -2.88 18.70 0.67
N LEU A 222 -2.43 17.46 0.90
CA LEU A 222 -1.17 16.96 0.34
C LEU A 222 -1.16 17.01 -1.20
N LEU A 223 -2.29 16.68 -1.85
CA LEU A 223 -2.42 16.79 -3.30
C LEU A 223 -2.34 18.25 -3.80
N VAL A 224 -2.75 19.22 -2.99
CA VAL A 224 -2.56 20.65 -3.31
C VAL A 224 -1.10 21.05 -3.12
N GLU A 225 -0.49 20.62 -2.01
CA GLU A 225 0.91 20.93 -1.67
C GLU A 225 1.90 20.32 -2.68
N ASP A 226 1.62 19.13 -3.21
CA ASP A 226 2.47 18.43 -4.18
C ASP A 226 2.19 18.78 -5.65
N GLY A 227 1.28 19.73 -5.90
CA GLY A 227 0.92 20.21 -7.25
C GLY A 227 0.05 19.25 -8.07
N THR A 228 -0.47 18.17 -7.47
CA THR A 228 -1.45 17.29 -8.13
C THR A 228 -2.80 17.98 -8.32
N LEU A 229 -3.19 18.84 -7.38
CA LEU A 229 -4.36 19.71 -7.47
C LEU A 229 -3.90 21.16 -7.58
N ILE A 230 -4.16 21.78 -8.72
CA ILE A 230 -3.83 23.19 -8.97
C ILE A 230 -5.08 24.04 -9.08
N ASP A 231 -4.92 25.34 -8.84
CA ASP A 231 -5.97 26.32 -9.06
C ASP A 231 -6.40 26.39 -10.53
N THR A 232 -7.70 26.53 -10.75
CA THR A 232 -8.27 26.83 -12.07
C THR A 232 -8.61 28.32 -12.16
N PRO A 233 -8.88 28.86 -13.37
CA PRO A 233 -9.41 30.20 -13.53
C PRO A 233 -10.73 30.43 -12.76
N ASP A 234 -11.51 29.37 -12.51
CA ASP A 234 -12.64 29.42 -11.61
C ASP A 234 -12.18 29.19 -10.16
N THR A 235 -12.28 30.24 -9.35
CA THR A 235 -11.89 30.24 -7.93
C THR A 235 -12.60 29.18 -7.07
N ASN A 236 -13.65 28.53 -7.58
CA ASN A 236 -14.38 27.48 -6.88
C ASN A 236 -13.80 26.07 -7.10
N TYR A 237 -12.89 25.86 -8.06
CA TYR A 237 -12.42 24.53 -8.43
C TYR A 237 -10.90 24.43 -8.55
N TYR A 238 -10.39 23.26 -8.18
CA TYR A 238 -9.07 22.76 -8.55
C TYR A 238 -9.17 21.86 -9.77
N LYS A 239 -8.02 21.61 -10.42
CA LYS A 239 -7.85 20.64 -11.50
C LYS A 239 -6.75 19.65 -11.16
N PHE A 240 -6.99 18.37 -11.46
CA PHE A 240 -6.00 17.32 -11.39
C PHE A 240 -4.99 17.47 -12.53
N THR A 241 -3.70 17.54 -12.20
CA THR A 241 -2.59 17.66 -13.18
C THR A 241 -2.05 16.31 -13.65
N ARG A 242 -2.47 15.21 -13.02
CA ARG A 242 -2.08 13.84 -13.33
C ARG A 242 -3.10 12.86 -12.77
N ASP A 243 -3.10 11.65 -13.32
CA ASP A 243 -3.86 10.52 -12.80
C ASP A 243 -3.52 10.28 -11.32
N THR A 244 -4.55 10.17 -10.49
CA THR A 244 -4.41 10.06 -9.04
C THR A 244 -5.16 8.84 -8.52
N ALA A 245 -4.40 7.84 -8.07
CA ALA A 245 -4.94 6.58 -7.55
C ALA A 245 -5.46 6.74 -6.12
N PHE A 246 -6.68 6.31 -5.86
CA PHE A 246 -7.32 6.22 -4.55
C PHE A 246 -7.55 4.75 -4.16
N ASN A 247 -7.58 4.47 -2.87
CA ASN A 247 -7.81 3.12 -2.34
C ASN A 247 -9.29 2.70 -2.30
N SER A 248 -10.22 3.61 -2.65
CA SER A 248 -11.64 3.31 -2.77
C SER A 248 -12.37 4.37 -3.60
N PRO A 249 -13.54 4.05 -4.18
CA PRO A 249 -14.40 5.04 -4.81
C PRO A 249 -14.83 6.16 -3.85
N SER A 250 -15.03 5.85 -2.56
CA SER A 250 -15.46 6.82 -1.55
C SER A 250 -14.39 7.83 -1.17
N SER A 251 -13.11 7.41 -1.10
CA SER A 251 -12.00 8.33 -0.86
C SER A 251 -11.78 9.25 -2.06
N ALA A 252 -11.92 8.75 -3.28
CA ALA A 252 -11.92 9.56 -4.49
C ALA A 252 -13.08 10.58 -4.50
N ALA A 253 -14.33 10.15 -4.26
CA ALA A 253 -15.49 11.03 -4.28
C ALA A 253 -15.40 12.15 -3.23
N SER A 254 -14.96 11.80 -2.01
CA SER A 254 -14.82 12.76 -0.91
C SER A 254 -13.71 13.78 -1.20
N CYS A 255 -12.63 13.38 -1.87
CA CYS A 255 -11.58 14.28 -2.32
C CYS A 255 -12.06 15.24 -3.41
N VAL A 256 -12.83 14.74 -4.38
CA VAL A 256 -13.37 15.52 -5.51
C VAL A 256 -14.42 16.53 -5.04
N LEU A 257 -15.35 16.14 -4.17
CA LEU A 257 -16.46 16.98 -3.72
C LEU A 257 -16.18 17.79 -2.44
N ALA A 258 -15.08 17.50 -1.76
CA ALA A 258 -14.70 18.14 -0.50
C ALA A 258 -15.79 18.02 0.59
N ASN A 259 -16.40 16.84 0.68
CA ASN A 259 -17.41 16.48 1.67
C ASN A 259 -17.32 14.97 1.99
N ASN A 260 -18.03 14.51 3.03
CA ASN A 260 -18.14 13.07 3.29
C ASN A 260 -19.12 12.48 2.26
N THR A 261 -18.61 11.68 1.31
CA THR A 261 -19.43 11.14 0.22
C THR A 261 -19.25 9.63 0.08
N ASN A 262 -20.38 8.92 -0.08
CA ASN A 262 -20.39 7.54 -0.53
C ASN A 262 -20.06 7.48 -2.03
N GLY A 263 -18.91 6.88 -2.35
CA GLY A 263 -18.47 6.71 -3.74
C GLY A 263 -19.35 5.75 -4.53
N ARG A 264 -19.96 4.74 -3.88
CA ARG A 264 -20.83 3.78 -4.57
C ARG A 264 -22.07 4.42 -5.20
N ASP A 265 -22.55 5.52 -4.61
CA ASP A 265 -23.74 6.23 -5.11
C ASP A 265 -23.38 7.44 -5.98
N SER A 266 -22.16 7.97 -5.83
CA SER A 266 -21.79 9.25 -6.44
C SER A 266 -21.08 9.12 -7.77
N TRP A 267 -20.25 8.08 -7.92
CA TRP A 267 -19.68 7.73 -9.21
C TRP A 267 -20.72 7.01 -10.06
N LYS A 268 -20.80 7.37 -11.34
CA LYS A 268 -21.71 6.76 -12.30
C LYS A 268 -20.95 6.26 -13.51
N VAL A 269 -21.33 5.12 -14.06
CA VAL A 269 -20.78 4.61 -15.31
C VAL A 269 -21.08 5.59 -16.44
N SER A 270 -20.07 6.04 -17.17
CA SER A 270 -20.20 7.06 -18.23
C SER A 270 -21.21 6.65 -19.31
N SER A 271 -21.22 5.38 -19.68
CA SER A 271 -22.06 4.85 -20.77
C SER A 271 -23.53 4.62 -20.39
N THR A 272 -23.84 4.39 -19.11
CA THR A 272 -25.19 3.98 -18.67
C THR A 272 -25.82 4.92 -17.65
N GLY A 273 -25.03 5.78 -17.00
CA GLY A 273 -25.47 6.62 -15.88
C GLY A 273 -25.80 5.83 -14.60
N GLU A 274 -25.60 4.52 -14.60
CA GLU A 274 -25.78 3.63 -13.46
C GLU A 274 -24.76 3.98 -12.35
N SER A 275 -25.18 3.95 -11.08
CA SER A 275 -24.23 4.18 -9.98
C SER A 275 -23.22 3.05 -9.89
N TYR A 276 -22.01 3.39 -9.45
CA TYR A 276 -20.92 2.43 -9.27
C TYR A 276 -21.36 1.20 -8.44
N GLY A 277 -22.13 1.42 -7.38
CA GLY A 277 -22.64 0.34 -6.53
C GLY A 277 -23.51 -0.66 -7.28
N LYS A 278 -24.46 -0.17 -8.09
CA LYS A 278 -25.34 -1.04 -8.90
C LYS A 278 -24.58 -1.76 -10.00
N TRP A 279 -23.66 -1.05 -10.66
CA TRP A 279 -22.77 -1.65 -11.66
C TRP A 279 -21.97 -2.81 -11.05
N GLN A 280 -21.38 -2.61 -9.86
CA GLN A 280 -20.61 -3.63 -9.16
C GLN A 280 -21.48 -4.82 -8.73
N ASP A 281 -22.68 -4.56 -8.22
CA ASP A 281 -23.63 -5.62 -7.84
C ASP A 281 -24.03 -6.47 -9.07
N ARG A 282 -24.26 -5.84 -10.23
CA ARG A 282 -24.54 -6.53 -11.50
C ARG A 282 -23.37 -7.36 -12.00
N GLN A 283 -22.13 -6.87 -11.87
CA GLN A 283 -20.94 -7.66 -12.22
C GLN A 283 -20.87 -8.92 -11.35
N LEU A 284 -21.17 -8.81 -10.04
CA LEU A 284 -21.22 -9.95 -9.13
C LEU A 284 -22.31 -10.97 -9.50
N GLU A 285 -23.51 -10.51 -9.88
CA GLU A 285 -24.60 -11.38 -10.34
C GLU A 285 -24.22 -12.10 -11.64
N SER A 286 -23.61 -11.39 -12.59
CA SER A 286 -23.17 -11.98 -13.86
C SER A 286 -22.04 -13.00 -13.71
N ALA A 287 -21.16 -12.83 -12.71
CA ALA A 287 -20.08 -13.78 -12.43
C ALA A 287 -20.56 -15.05 -11.70
N ARG A 288 -21.77 -15.02 -11.12
CA ARG A 288 -22.40 -16.16 -10.45
C ARG A 288 -23.31 -16.98 -11.37
N SER A 289 -23.56 -16.48 -12.58
CA SER A 289 -24.42 -17.08 -13.60
C SER A 289 -23.59 -17.90 -14.57
#